data_AF-A0A933Z182-F1
#
_entry.id   AF-A0A933Z182-F1
#
_cell.length_a   1.000
_cell.length_b   1.000
_cell.length_c   1.000
_cell.angle_alpha   90.00
_cell.angle_beta   90.00
_cell.angle_gamma   90.00
#
_symmetry.space_group_name_H-M   'P 1'
#
loop_
_entity.id
_entity.type
_entity.pdbx_description
1 polymer ?
#
loop_
_entity_poly.entity_id
_entity_poly.type
_entity_poly.pdbx_seq_one_letter_code
_entity_poly.pdbx_strand_id
1 'polypeptide(L)' 'MQDMLDQLADQILDMDSQELKALLPQIQARMDQLDHTREWERSVVAFFIINALRVKDNLAEQGRRPEVAPREGVRLRLVK' A
#
# COMPACT_ATOMS: atom_id res chain seq x y z
N MET A 1 -0.13 4.17 -24.78
CA MET A 1 0.65 4.32 -23.53
C MET A 1 -0.27 4.17 -22.32
N GLN A 2 -1.39 4.89 -22.27
CA GLN A 2 -2.44 4.70 -21.26
C GLN A 2 -2.91 3.24 -21.20
N ASP A 3 -3.33 2.67 -22.34
CA ASP A 3 -3.83 1.27 -22.39
C ASP A 3 -2.84 0.24 -21.85
N MET A 4 -1.54 0.48 -22.05
CA MET A 4 -0.48 -0.39 -21.53
C MET A 4 -0.37 -0.29 -20.01
N LEU A 5 -0.50 0.92 -19.45
CA LEU A 5 -0.50 1.15 -18.02
C LEU A 5 -1.76 0.56 -17.37
N ASP A 6 -2.91 0.69 -18.02
CA ASP A 6 -4.17 0.10 -17.56
C ASP A 6 -4.07 -1.43 -17.53
N GLN A 7 -3.58 -2.06 -18.61
CA GLN A 7 -3.34 -3.51 -18.65
C GLN A 7 -2.34 -3.98 -17.59
N LEU A 8 -1.27 -3.22 -17.34
CA LEU A 8 -0.32 -3.53 -16.28
C LEU A 8 -0.99 -3.44 -14.90
N ALA A 9 -1.80 -2.40 -14.67
CA ALA A 9 -2.50 -2.20 -13.42
C ALA A 9 -3.50 -3.34 -13.15
N ASP A 10 -4.28 -3.74 -14.15
CA ASP A 10 -5.21 -4.86 -14.05
C ASP A 10 -4.47 -6.17 -13.70
N GLN A 11 -3.36 -6.47 -14.39
CA GLN A 11 -2.54 -7.64 -14.07
C GLN A 11 -1.99 -7.63 -12.64
N ILE A 12 -1.60 -6.46 -12.13
CA ILE A 12 -1.12 -6.30 -10.75
C ILE A 12 -2.26 -6.47 -9.74
N LEU A 13 -3.45 -5.97 -10.06
CA LEU A 13 -4.64 -6.06 -9.20
C LEU A 13 -5.18 -7.48 -9.09
N ASP A 14 -5.00 -8.30 -10.11
CA ASP A 14 -5.37 -9.72 -10.13
C ASP A 14 -4.45 -10.61 -9.27
N MET A 15 -3.28 -10.11 -8.87
CA MET A 15 -2.35 -10.83 -7.97
C MET A 15 -2.80 -10.73 -6.51
N ASP A 16 -2.49 -11.75 -5.69
CA ASP A 16 -2.71 -11.67 -4.25
C ASP A 16 -1.81 -10.60 -3.62
N SER A 17 -2.44 -9.56 -3.07
CA SER A 17 -1.77 -8.44 -2.41
C SER A 17 -0.82 -8.88 -1.28
N GLN A 18 -1.11 -9.98 -0.58
CA GLN A 18 -0.26 -10.49 0.50
C GLN A 18 0.97 -11.21 -0.04
N GLU A 19 0.80 -12.02 -1.08
CA GLU A 19 1.93 -12.67 -1.77
C GLU A 19 2.86 -11.62 -2.38
N LEU A 20 2.30 -10.59 -3.00
CA LEU A 20 3.07 -9.51 -3.60
C LEU A 20 3.82 -8.67 -2.53
N LYS A 21 3.21 -8.42 -1.37
CA LYS A 21 3.88 -7.77 -0.23
C LYS A 21 4.99 -8.64 0.38
N ALA A 22 4.88 -9.97 0.32
CA ALA A 22 5.90 -10.88 0.84
C ALA A 22 7.23 -10.79 0.06
N LEU A 23 7.22 -10.28 -1.18
CA LEU A 23 8.43 -10.10 -2.00
C LEU A 23 9.26 -8.87 -1.59
N LEU A 24 8.71 -7.95 -0.78
CA LEU A 24 9.37 -6.68 -0.44
C LEU A 24 10.80 -6.85 0.12
N PRO A 25 11.06 -7.78 1.07
CA PRO A 25 12.41 -7.95 1.62
C PRO A 25 13.46 -8.34 0.58
N GLN A 26 13.09 -9.23 -0.36
CA GLN A 26 14.00 -9.65 -1.43
C GLN A 26 14.26 -8.50 -2.42
N ILE A 27 13.22 -7.74 -2.75
CA ILE A 27 13.33 -6.58 -3.65
C ILE A 27 14.21 -5.49 -3.02
N GLN A 28 14.04 -5.22 -1.73
CA GLN A 28 14.87 -4.27 -0.98
C GLN A 28 16.34 -4.71 -0.95
N ALA A 29 16.61 -5.99 -0.62
CA ALA A 29 17.97 -6.52 -0.66
C ALA A 29 18.62 -6.40 -2.05
N ARG A 30 17.84 -6.52 -3.13
CA ARG A 30 18.33 -6.30 -4.50
C ARG A 30 18.62 -4.82 -4.77
N MET A 31 17.82 -3.90 -4.23
CA MET A 31 18.03 -2.45 -4.38
C MET A 31 19.26 -1.95 -3.63
N ASP A 32 19.62 -2.57 -2.50
CA ASP A 32 20.76 -2.18 -1.67
C ASP A 32 22.12 -2.33 -2.40
N GLN A 33 22.17 -3.09 -3.49
CA GLN A 33 23.37 -3.26 -4.31
C GLN A 33 23.78 -1.99 -5.07
N LEU A 34 22.83 -1.08 -5.36
CA LEU A 34 23.07 0.22 -6.02
C LEU A 34 23.95 0.14 -7.28
N ASP A 35 23.86 -0.97 -8.01
CA ASP A 35 24.68 -1.31 -9.17
C ASP A 35 24.13 -0.74 -10.49
N HIS A 36 22.96 -0.07 -10.45
CA HIS A 36 22.31 0.57 -11.59
C HIS A 36 22.11 -0.32 -12.83
N THR A 37 22.10 -1.64 -12.63
CA THR A 37 21.82 -2.59 -13.70
C THR A 37 20.33 -2.62 -14.01
N ARG A 38 19.95 -3.18 -15.16
CA ARG A 38 18.55 -3.33 -15.56
C ARG A 38 17.71 -4.09 -14.52
N GLU A 39 18.34 -5.05 -13.83
CA GLU A 39 17.70 -5.80 -12.75
C GLU A 39 17.46 -4.94 -11.53
N TRP A 40 18.43 -4.10 -11.16
CA TRP A 40 18.28 -3.12 -10.11
C TRP A 40 17.13 -2.15 -10.40
N GLU A 41 17.11 -1.58 -11.61
CA GLU A 41 16.02 -0.68 -12.05
C GLU A 41 14.66 -1.38 -11.94
N ARG A 42 14.58 -2.66 -12.34
CA ARG A 42 13.35 -3.46 -12.21
C ARG A 42 12.93 -3.60 -10.76
N SER A 43 13.86 -3.87 -9.84
CA SER A 43 13.58 -3.96 -8.41
C SER A 43 13.10 -2.62 -7.84
N VAL A 44 13.68 -1.50 -8.26
CA VAL A 44 13.19 -0.16 -7.87
C VAL A 44 11.75 0.06 -8.32
N VAL A 45 11.43 -0.22 -9.59
CA VAL A 45 10.07 -0.06 -10.11
C VAL A 45 9.08 -0.98 -9.38
N ALA A 46 9.45 -2.26 -9.19
CA ALA A 46 8.62 -3.22 -8.46
C ALA A 46 8.36 -2.78 -7.01
N PHE A 47 9.38 -2.25 -6.32
CA PHE A 47 9.21 -1.70 -4.98
C PHE A 47 8.16 -0.59 -4.93
N PHE A 48 8.17 0.35 -5.88
CA PHE A 48 7.16 1.42 -5.92
C PHE A 48 5.76 0.90 -6.22
N ILE A 49 5.62 -0.08 -7.10
CA ILE A 49 4.32 -0.74 -7.39
C ILE A 49 3.75 -1.37 -6.12
N ILE A 50 4.56 -2.15 -5.38
CA ILE A 50 4.08 -2.83 -4.17
C ILE A 50 3.71 -1.81 -3.09
N ASN A 51 4.47 -0.72 -2.95
CA ASN A 51 4.12 0.33 -2.01
C ASN A 51 2.85 1.09 -2.40
N ALA A 52 2.60 1.30 -3.70
CA ALA A 52 1.34 1.88 -4.16
C ALA A 52 0.13 1.01 -3.75
N LEU A 53 0.26 -0.32 -3.83
CA LEU A 53 -0.79 -1.25 -3.35
C LEU A 53 -1.01 -1.17 -1.84
N ARG A 54 0.06 -1.08 -1.04
CA ARG A 54 -0.06 -0.90 0.42
C ARG A 54 -0.82 0.39 0.75
N VAL A 55 -0.53 1.48 0.04
CA VAL A 55 -1.26 2.75 0.19
C VAL A 55 -2.72 2.60 -0.23
N LYS A 56 -3.00 1.98 -1.38
CA LYS A 56 -4.36 1.68 -1.87
C LYS A 56 -5.17 0.91 -0.81
N ASP A 57 -4.60 -0.15 -0.26
CA ASP A 57 -5.27 -0.98 0.73
C ASP A 57 -5.56 -0.19 2.02
N ASN A 58 -4.59 0.59 2.50
CA ASN A 58 -4.78 1.47 3.66
C ASN A 58 -5.89 2.51 3.43
N LEU A 59 -5.98 3.10 2.23
CA LEU A 59 -7.05 4.05 1.88
C LEU A 59 -8.43 3.36 1.86
N ALA A 60 -8.50 2.14 1.32
CA ALA A 60 -9.73 1.35 1.27
C ALA A 60 -10.21 0.91 2.67
N GLU A 61 -9.29 0.71 3.61
CA GLU A 61 -9.60 0.45 5.02
C GLU A 61 -10.07 1.71 5.75
N GLN A 62 -9.46 2.87 5.48
CA GLN A 62 -9.86 4.16 6.07
C GLN A 62 -11.29 4.54 5.68
N GLY A 63 -11.66 4.38 4.40
CA GLY A 63 -13.03 4.62 3.94
C GLY A 63 -14.05 3.61 4.49
N ARG A 64 -13.60 2.47 5.02
CA ARG A 64 -14.43 1.45 5.67
C ARG A 64 -14.56 1.62 7.18
N ARG A 65 -13.77 2.49 7.82
CA ARG A 65 -13.97 2.77 9.24
C ARG A 65 -15.35 3.43 9.40
N PRO A 66 -16.26 2.86 10.19
CA PRO A 66 -17.47 3.57 10.55
C PRO A 66 -17.04 4.87 11.22
N GLU A 67 -17.59 5.98 10.75
CA GLU A 67 -17.49 7.28 11.39
C GLU A 67 -17.75 7.06 12.89
N VAL A 68 -16.72 7.26 13.71
CA VAL A 68 -16.84 7.07 15.16
C VAL A 68 -17.92 8.03 15.60
N ALA A 69 -19.10 7.51 15.94
CA ALA A 69 -20.20 8.29 16.45
C ALA A 69 -19.66 9.22 17.53
N PRO A 70 -20.03 10.52 17.52
CA PRO A 70 -19.49 11.48 18.48
C PRO A 70 -19.73 10.93 19.87
N ARG A 71 -18.64 10.77 20.65
CA ARG A 71 -18.70 10.30 22.03
C ARG A 71 -19.74 11.18 22.74
N GLU A 72 -20.91 10.62 23.04
CA GLU A 72 -21.91 11.29 23.86
C GLU A 72 -21.19 11.80 25.10
N GLY A 73 -21.26 13.12 25.28
CA GLY A 73 -20.39 13.85 26.20
C GLY A 73 -20.35 13.20 27.57
N VAL A 74 -19.14 13.06 28.11
CA VAL A 74 -18.93 12.78 29.52
C VAL A 74 -19.64 13.87 30.32
N ARG A 75 -20.86 13.58 30.77
CA ARG A 75 -21.69 14.50 31.54
C ARG A 75 -21.11 14.53 32.95
N LEU A 76 -20.12 15.41 33.16
CA LEU A 76 -19.56 15.67 34.48
C LEU A 76 -20.69 16.18 35.38
N ARG A 77 -21.05 15.41 36.41
CA ARG A 77 -22.02 15.82 37.42
C ARG A 77 -21.30 16.66 38.46
N LEU A 78 -21.78 17.89 38.66
CA LEU A 78 -21.33 18.72 39.77
C LEU A 78 -21.82 18.08 41.08
N VAL A 79 -20.89 17.72 41.95
CA VAL A 79 -21.20 17.30 43.33
C VAL A 79 -21.34 18.59 44.15
N LYS A 80 -22.51 18.75 44.79
CA LYS A 80 -22.79 19.85 45.71
C LYS A 80 -22.11 19.62 47.06
#